data_AF-A0AAP0I283-F1
#
_entry.id   AF-A0AAP0I283-F1
#
_cell.length_a   1.000
_cell.length_b   1.000
_cell.length_c   1.000
_cell.angle_alpha   90.00
_cell.angle_beta   90.00
_cell.angle_gamma   90.00
#
_symmetry.space_group_name_H-M   'P 1'
#
loop_
_entity.id
_entity.type
_entity.pdbx_description
1 polymer ?
#
loop_
_entity_poly.entity_id
_entity_poly.type
_entity_poly.pdbx_seq_one_letter_code
_entity_poly.pdbx_strand_id
1 'polypeptide(L)'
;MSFNVAAQASLKLTIANYPAWLLQFTTLLTGYDLFGFIDGARTCLEETINTNGVTNVNPAYHLWRRQDQFILSAFIGALSPSMITFIATATTSFEAWTILNSMFGNPTRGRTLEQFRLLITLNR
;
A
#
# COMPACT_ATOMS: atom_id res chain seq x y z
N MET A 1 -15.03 -8.47 -10.51
CA MET A 1 -14.03 -9.34 -9.88
C MET A 1 -13.73 -8.80 -8.50
N SER A 2 -13.83 -9.62 -7.45
CA SER A 2 -13.43 -9.27 -6.09
C SER A 2 -11.91 -9.48 -5.95
N PHE A 3 -11.18 -8.42 -5.66
CA PHE A 3 -9.76 -8.44 -5.33
C PHE A 3 -9.63 -8.73 -3.83
N ASN A 4 -9.08 -9.89 -3.46
CA ASN A 4 -8.88 -10.26 -2.06
C ASN A 4 -7.44 -10.76 -1.88
N VAL A 5 -6.54 -9.82 -1.65
CA VAL A 5 -5.12 -10.13 -1.48
C VAL A 5 -4.85 -10.97 -0.25
N ALA A 6 -5.67 -10.89 0.81
CA ALA A 6 -5.51 -11.79 1.94
C ALA A 6 -5.74 -13.27 1.59
N ALA A 7 -6.51 -13.55 0.54
CA ALA A 7 -6.73 -14.91 0.01
C ALA A 7 -5.70 -15.30 -1.08
N GLN A 8 -5.10 -14.33 -1.78
CA GLN A 8 -4.26 -14.55 -2.97
C GLN A 8 -2.76 -14.34 -2.71
N ALA A 9 -2.39 -13.58 -1.67
CA ALA A 9 -1.02 -13.42 -1.19
C ALA A 9 -0.87 -14.15 0.15
N SER A 10 -0.29 -15.35 0.09
CA SER A 10 -0.04 -16.18 1.28
C SER A 10 1.09 -15.65 2.17
N LEU A 11 2.06 -14.89 1.63
CA LEU A 11 3.10 -14.27 2.44
C LEU A 11 2.59 -12.95 3.01
N LYS A 12 2.53 -12.91 4.35
CA LYS A 12 2.43 -11.65 5.08
C LYS A 12 3.82 -11.03 5.21
N LEU A 13 3.92 -9.72 4.99
CA LEU A 13 5.16 -8.99 5.19
C LEU A 13 5.58 -9.08 6.65
N THR A 14 6.85 -9.37 6.84
CA THR A 14 7.61 -9.29 8.08
C THR A 14 8.94 -8.61 7.74
N ILE A 15 9.69 -8.21 8.77
CA ILE A 15 11.01 -7.59 8.57
C ILE A 15 11.97 -8.51 7.79
N ALA A 16 11.82 -9.83 7.91
CA ALA A 16 12.77 -10.80 7.36
C ALA A 16 12.49 -11.22 5.91
N ASN A 17 11.28 -10.97 5.37
CA ASN A 17 10.85 -11.51 4.08
C ASN A 17 10.47 -10.44 3.05
N TYR A 18 10.88 -9.18 3.27
CA TYR A 18 10.52 -8.06 2.40
C TYR A 18 10.77 -8.34 0.89
N PRO A 19 11.92 -8.89 0.44
CA PRO A 19 12.13 -9.15 -0.99
C PRO A 19 11.13 -10.14 -1.59
N ALA A 20 10.80 -11.22 -0.86
CA ALA A 20 9.85 -12.23 -1.33
C ALA A 20 8.41 -11.69 -1.32
N TRP A 21 8.04 -10.95 -0.27
CA TRP A 21 6.76 -10.26 -0.20
C TRP A 21 6.60 -9.24 -1.32
N LEU A 22 7.64 -8.43 -1.56
CA LEU A 22 7.66 -7.40 -2.60
C LEU A 22 7.42 -8.02 -3.98
N LEU A 23 8.12 -9.11 -4.30
CA LEU A 23 7.93 -9.85 -5.55
C LEU A 23 6.50 -10.36 -5.70
N GLN A 24 5.94 -11.02 -4.68
CA GLN A 24 4.57 -11.55 -4.75
C GLN A 24 3.53 -10.44 -4.90
N PHE A 25 3.64 -9.39 -4.09
CA PHE A 25 2.66 -8.30 -4.04
C PHE A 25 2.66 -7.49 -5.33
N THR A 26 3.84 -7.15 -5.86
CA THR A 26 3.96 -6.41 -7.13
C THR A 26 3.51 -7.24 -8.34
N THR A 27 3.83 -8.53 -8.36
CA THR A 27 3.35 -9.45 -9.41
C THR A 27 1.82 -9.53 -9.41
N LEU A 28 1.21 -9.63 -8.24
CA LEU A 28 -0.25 -9.67 -8.09
C LEU A 28 -0.90 -8.38 -8.59
N LEU A 29 -0.40 -7.22 -8.15
CA LEU A 29 -0.93 -5.92 -8.59
C LEU A 29 -0.76 -5.69 -10.10
N THR A 30 0.35 -6.14 -10.67
CA THR A 30 0.58 -6.09 -12.12
C THR A 30 -0.44 -6.96 -12.86
N GLY A 31 -0.69 -8.19 -12.39
CA GLY A 31 -1.68 -9.10 -12.98
C GLY A 31 -3.12 -8.57 -12.98
N TYR A 32 -3.45 -7.66 -12.06
CA TYR A 32 -4.76 -7.00 -11.99
C TYR A 32 -4.78 -5.59 -12.62
N ASP A 33 -3.67 -5.13 -13.23
CA ASP A 33 -3.54 -3.76 -13.73
C ASP A 33 -3.78 -2.67 -12.65
N LEU A 34 -3.32 -2.97 -11.43
CA LEU A 34 -3.45 -2.11 -10.25
C LEU A 34 -2.13 -1.47 -9.80
N PHE A 35 -1.00 -1.87 -10.40
CA PHE A 35 0.32 -1.35 -10.03
C PHE A 35 0.40 0.18 -10.16
N GLY A 36 -0.31 0.74 -11.14
CA GLY A 36 -0.39 2.19 -11.36
C GLY A 36 -0.88 3.02 -10.17
N PHE A 37 -1.61 2.43 -9.22
CA PHE A 37 -2.07 3.12 -8.02
C PHE A 37 -0.97 3.27 -6.96
N ILE A 38 0.02 2.37 -6.94
CA ILE A 38 1.08 2.35 -5.92
C ILE A 38 2.38 3.01 -6.38
N ASP A 39 2.64 3.06 -7.69
CA ASP A 39 3.80 3.76 -8.26
C ASP A 39 3.53 5.25 -8.55
N GLY A 40 2.27 5.67 -8.41
CA GLY A 40 1.82 7.05 -8.63
C GLY A 40 1.49 7.37 -10.10
N ALA A 41 1.55 6.41 -11.02
CA ALA A 41 1.16 6.62 -12.42
C ALA A 41 -0.33 6.96 -12.56
N ARG A 42 -1.18 6.44 -11.67
CA ARG A 42 -2.61 6.77 -11.55
C ARG A 42 -2.81 7.75 -10.40
N THR A 43 -2.54 9.02 -10.66
CA THR A 43 -2.64 10.10 -9.68
C THR A 43 -4.05 10.23 -9.12
N CYS A 44 -4.14 10.69 -7.86
CA CYS A 44 -5.41 11.06 -7.24
C CYS A 44 -6.14 12.08 -8.12
N LEU A 45 -7.38 11.76 -8.49
CA LEU A 45 -8.23 12.66 -9.27
C LEU A 45 -8.84 13.71 -8.35
N GLU A 46 -9.10 14.90 -8.88
CA GLU A 46 -9.83 15.92 -8.12
C GLU A 46 -11.25 15.46 -7.80
N GLU A 47 -11.69 15.65 -6.56
CA GLU A 47 -13.03 15.26 -6.08
C GLU A 47 -14.15 16.02 -6.81
N THR A 48 -13.85 17.22 -7.30
CA THR A 48 -14.77 18.05 -8.05
C THR A 48 -14.14 18.53 -9.35
N ILE A 49 -14.95 18.71 -10.38
CA ILE A 49 -14.57 19.28 -11.67
C ILE A 49 -15.44 20.52 -11.95
N ASN A 50 -14.85 21.54 -12.57
CA ASN A 50 -15.62 22.68 -13.07
C ASN A 50 -16.14 22.38 -14.48
N THR A 51 -17.45 22.47 -14.69
CA THR A 51 -18.07 22.37 -16.00
C THR A 51 -18.87 23.63 -16.25
N ASN A 52 -18.43 24.47 -17.19
CA ASN A 52 -19.09 25.72 -17.56
C ASN A 52 -19.35 26.68 -16.37
N GLY A 53 -18.41 26.79 -15.44
CA GLY A 53 -18.52 27.66 -14.27
C GLY A 53 -19.24 27.04 -13.08
N VAL A 54 -19.77 25.81 -13.21
CA VAL A 54 -20.43 25.08 -12.13
C VAL A 54 -19.51 23.99 -11.60
N THR A 55 -19.28 23.98 -10.28
CA THR A 55 -18.55 22.91 -9.59
C THR A 55 -19.44 21.68 -9.47
N ASN A 56 -19.02 20.58 -10.09
CA ASN A 56 -19.70 19.29 -10.06
C ASN A 56 -18.80 18.23 -9.40
N VAL A 57 -19.41 17.20 -8.82
CA VAL A 57 -18.69 16.03 -8.32
C VAL A 57 -18.05 15.28 -9.48
N ASN A 58 -16.80 14.87 -9.33
CA ASN A 58 -16.10 14.09 -10.35
C ASN A 58 -16.47 12.59 -10.21
N PRO A 59 -17.23 12.00 -11.14
CA PRO A 59 -17.58 10.59 -11.05
C PRO A 59 -16.35 9.67 -11.16
N ALA A 60 -15.29 10.11 -11.86
CA ALA A 60 -14.06 9.34 -11.98
C ALA A 60 -13.28 9.29 -10.65
N TYR A 61 -13.38 10.32 -9.80
CA TYR A 61 -12.79 10.31 -8.46
C TYR A 61 -13.36 9.20 -7.60
N HIS A 62 -14.69 9.00 -7.60
CA HIS A 62 -15.30 7.94 -6.81
C HIS A 62 -14.83 6.54 -7.23
N LEU A 63 -14.69 6.31 -8.55
CA LEU A 63 -14.18 5.04 -9.06
C LEU A 63 -12.72 4.83 -8.68
N TRP A 64 -11.88 5.85 -8.85
CA TRP A 64 -10.48 5.84 -8.45
C TRP A 64 -10.34 5.55 -6.95
N ARG A 65 -11.06 6.30 -6.11
CA ARG A 65 -11.03 6.18 -4.64
C ARG A 65 -11.45 4.79 -4.19
N ARG A 66 -12.52 4.24 -4.78
CA ARG A 66 -12.95 2.87 -4.48
C ARG A 66 -11.85 1.86 -4.78
N GLN A 67 -11.17 1.99 -5.92
CA GLN A 67 -10.11 1.08 -6.31
C GLN A 67 -8.87 1.23 -5.40
N ASP A 68 -8.46 2.45 -5.11
CA ASP A 68 -7.37 2.76 -4.18
C ASP A 68 -7.63 2.16 -2.79
N GLN A 69 -8.84 2.30 -2.24
CA GLN A 69 -9.18 1.75 -0.93
C GLN A 69 -9.22 0.22 -0.91
N PHE A 70 -9.60 -0.44 -2.01
CA PHE A 70 -9.44 -1.89 -2.12
C PHE A 70 -7.97 -2.32 -2.09
N ILE A 71 -7.08 -1.55 -2.71
CA ILE A 71 -5.64 -1.82 -2.68
C ILE A 71 -5.08 -1.55 -1.29
N LEU A 72 -5.50 -0.49 -0.60
CA LEU A 72 -5.11 -0.23 0.79
C LEU A 72 -5.58 -1.36 1.73
N SER A 73 -6.80 -1.87 1.56
CA SER A 73 -7.27 -3.06 2.28
C SER A 73 -6.41 -4.30 1.99
N ALA A 74 -5.97 -4.46 0.75
CA ALA A 74 -5.05 -5.52 0.36
C ALA A 74 -3.67 -5.40 1.02
N PHE A 75 -3.13 -4.19 1.17
CA PHE A 75 -1.94 -3.97 2.00
C PHE A 75 -2.20 -4.46 3.42
N ILE A 76 -3.26 -4.02 4.08
CA ILE A 76 -3.60 -4.43 5.45
C ILE A 76 -3.67 -5.97 5.57
N GLY A 77 -4.26 -6.65 4.58
CA GLY A 77 -4.32 -8.12 4.55
C GLY A 77 -2.97 -8.81 4.33
N ALA A 78 -2.07 -8.17 3.56
CA ALA A 78 -0.75 -8.68 3.21
C ALA A 78 0.34 -8.32 4.23
N LEU A 79 0.01 -7.62 5.33
CA LEU A 79 0.95 -7.23 6.38
C LEU A 79 0.73 -8.06 7.65
N SER A 80 1.81 -8.32 8.41
CA SER A 80 1.66 -8.79 9.79
C SER A 80 1.11 -7.66 10.67
N PRO A 81 0.48 -7.94 11.83
CA PRO A 81 -0.05 -6.91 12.73
C PRO A 81 0.98 -5.84 13.11
N SER A 82 2.24 -6.25 13.33
CA SER A 82 3.35 -5.35 13.62
C SER A 82 3.75 -4.45 12.46
N MET A 83 3.48 -4.86 11.20
CA MET A 83 3.79 -4.04 10.03
C MET A 83 2.64 -3.07 9.69
N ILE A 84 1.40 -3.41 10.04
CA ILE A 84 0.22 -2.54 9.82
C ILE A 84 0.39 -1.19 10.54
N THR A 85 1.00 -1.19 11.73
CA THR A 85 1.22 0.04 12.52
C THR A 85 2.02 1.09 11.77
N PHE A 86 2.91 0.70 10.86
CA PHE A 86 3.70 1.63 10.07
C PHE A 86 2.87 2.39 9.03
N ILE A 87 1.84 1.75 8.48
CA ILE A 87 0.97 2.37 7.48
C ILE A 87 -0.33 2.89 8.08
N ALA A 88 -0.46 2.96 9.42
CA ALA A 88 -1.70 3.33 10.08
C ALA A 88 -2.18 4.76 9.76
N THR A 89 -1.27 5.65 9.34
CA THR A 89 -1.59 7.01 8.91
C THR A 89 -1.77 7.12 7.40
N ALA A 90 -1.56 6.06 6.63
CA ALA A 90 -1.73 6.08 5.18
C ALA A 90 -3.22 6.13 4.83
N THR A 91 -3.59 7.12 4.03
CA THR A 91 -4.95 7.30 3.52
C THR A 91 -5.11 6.75 2.12
N THR A 92 -4.00 6.57 1.39
CA THR A 92 -3.96 6.01 0.03
C THR A 92 -3.03 4.81 -0.07
N SER A 93 -3.23 3.98 -1.08
CA SER A 93 -2.34 2.86 -1.38
C SER A 93 -0.93 3.31 -1.76
N PHE A 94 -0.80 4.46 -2.43
CA PHE A 94 0.47 5.10 -2.75
C PHE A 94 1.26 5.52 -1.49
N GLU A 95 0.59 6.11 -0.49
CA GLU A 95 1.22 6.48 0.79
C GLU A 95 1.68 5.23 1.54
N ALA A 96 0.84 4.19 1.63
CA ALA A 96 1.21 2.93 2.27
C ALA A 96 2.44 2.29 1.60
N TRP A 97 2.46 2.25 0.26
CA TRP A 97 3.60 1.78 -0.51
C TRP A 97 4.87 2.59 -0.24
N THR A 98 4.76 3.92 -0.25
CA THR A 98 5.89 4.83 -0.04
C THR A 98 6.50 4.64 1.34
N ILE A 99 5.67 4.52 2.39
CA ILE A 99 6.14 4.27 3.76
C ILE A 99 6.93 2.96 3.81
N LEU A 100 6.36 1.86 3.31
CA LEU A 100 7.00 0.54 3.32
C LEU A 100 8.29 0.53 2.48
N ASN A 101 8.26 1.06 1.27
CA ASN A 101 9.43 1.13 0.40
C ASN A 101 10.54 2.00 1.01
N SER A 102 10.19 3.10 1.69
CA SER A 102 11.17 3.93 2.38
C SER A 102 11.79 3.22 3.60
N MET A 103 11.06 2.30 4.22
CA MET A 103 11.50 1.57 5.41
C MET A 103 12.43 0.42 5.04
N PHE A 104 12.09 -0.33 3.97
CA PHE A 104 12.78 -1.57 3.61
C PHE A 104 13.63 -1.48 2.34
N GLY A 105 13.41 -0.48 1.47
CA GLY A 105 14.08 -0.34 0.18
C GLY A 105 15.44 0.35 0.22
N ASN A 106 15.91 0.82 1.39
CA ASN A 106 17.18 1.55 1.50
C ASN A 106 18.15 0.87 2.51
N PRO A 107 19.33 0.37 2.05
CA PRO A 107 20.25 -0.40 2.91
C PRO A 107 20.80 0.38 4.10
N THR A 108 20.89 1.72 4.03
CA THR A 108 21.34 2.57 5.15
C THR A 108 20.36 2.58 6.33
N ARG A 109 19.08 2.32 6.09
CA ARG A 109 18.04 2.17 7.13
C ARG A 109 17.93 0.75 7.69
N GLY A 110 18.77 -0.18 7.22
CA GLY A 110 18.93 -1.51 7.83
C GLY A 110 19.27 -1.44 9.33
N ARG A 111 19.98 -0.39 9.77
CA ARG A 111 20.24 -0.13 11.20
C ARG A 111 18.97 0.18 11.98
N THR A 112 18.06 0.95 11.39
CA THR A 112 16.76 1.28 11.98
C THR A 112 15.86 0.04 12.04
N LEU A 113 15.86 -0.78 10.98
CA LEU A 113 15.15 -2.06 10.96
C LEU A 113 15.66 -3.05 12.02
N GLU A 114 16.97 -3.16 12.22
CA GLU A 114 17.54 -4.00 13.28
C GLU A 114 17.23 -3.45 14.68
N GLN A 115 17.27 -2.13 14.88
CA GLN A 115 16.81 -1.51 16.13
C GLN A 115 15.33 -1.81 16.41
N PHE A 116 14.47 -1.70 15.40
CA PHE A 116 13.05 -2.04 15.53
C PHE A 116 12.82 -3.54 15.74
N ARG A 117 13.60 -4.40 15.08
CA ARG A 117 13.57 -5.85 15.30
C ARG A 117 13.83 -6.17 16.77
N LEU A 118 14.83 -5.54 17.39
CA LEU A 118 15.13 -5.71 18.81
C LEU A 118 13.98 -5.21 19.71
N LEU A 119 13.40 -4.05 19.42
CA LEU A 119 12.25 -3.52 20.20
C LEU A 119 11.02 -4.43 20.14
N ILE A 120 10.70 -5.00 18.98
CA ILE A 120 9.58 -5.92 18.82
C ILE A 120 9.87 -7.26 19.51
N THR A 121 11.12 -7.71 19.54
CA THR A 121 11.52 -8.97 20.20
C THR A 121 11.57 -8.85 21.72
N LEU A 122 11.87 -7.65 22.24
CA LEU A 122 11.96 -7.36 23.69
C LEU A 122 10.59 -7.12 24.35
N ASN A 123 9.52 -6.88 23.57
CA ASN A 123 8.17 -6.62 24.09
C ASN A 123 7.28 -7.88 24.06
N ARG A 124 7.88 -9.08 24.14
CA ARG A 124 7.23 -10.39 24.17
C ARG A 124 7.63 -11.14 25.42
#